data_AF-A0A1G9Y3G1-F1
#
_entry.id   AF-A0A1G9Y3G1-F1
#
_cell.length_a   1.000
_cell.length_b   1.000
_cell.length_c   1.000
_cell.angle_alpha   90.00
_cell.angle_beta   90.00
_cell.angle_gamma   90.00
#
_symmetry.space_group_name_H-M   'P 1'
#
loop_
_entity.id
_entity.type
_entity.pdbx_description
1 polymer ?
#
loop_
_entity_poly.entity_id
_entity_poly.type
_entity_poly.pdbx_seq_one_letter_code
_entity_poly.pdbx_strand_id
1 'polypeptide(L)' 'MATQSAQWREGMEARKAGQLSHSNPYEAGSQQSADWLDGFTYDEPEQNVDRPEPSEG' A
#
# COMPACT_ATOMS: atom_id res chain seq x y z
N MET A 1 17.02 -8.01 8.41
CA MET A 1 16.58 -7.10 7.33
C MET A 1 15.45 -7.83 6.63
N ALA A 2 14.21 -7.32 6.68
CA ALA A 2 13.13 -7.91 5.89
C ALA A 2 13.48 -7.69 4.42
N THR A 3 13.88 -8.75 3.73
CA THR A 3 14.22 -8.66 2.31
C THR A 3 12.92 -8.38 1.57
N GLN A 4 12.72 -7.14 1.12
CA GLN A 4 11.56 -6.77 0.33
C GLN A 4 11.50 -7.66 -0.92
N SER A 5 10.42 -8.44 -1.03
CA SER A 5 10.17 -9.37 -2.12
C SER A 5 9.80 -8.63 -3.41
N ALA A 6 9.86 -9.32 -4.55
CA ALA A 6 9.45 -8.72 -5.83
C ALA A 6 7.97 -8.30 -5.79
N GLN A 7 7.14 -9.14 -5.16
CA GLN A 7 5.70 -8.93 -4.93
C GLN A 7 5.43 -7.61 -4.20
N TRP A 8 6.22 -7.34 -3.16
CA TRP A 8 6.12 -6.12 -2.38
C TRP A 8 6.35 -4.87 -3.25
N ARG A 9 7.36 -4.90 -4.11
CA ARG A 9 7.63 -3.78 -5.04
C ARG A 9 6.50 -3.63 -6.07
N GLU A 10 5.97 -4.74 -6.57
CA GLU A 10 4.82 -4.73 -7.48
C GLU A 10 3.57 -4.10 -6.82
N GLY A 11 3.32 -4.41 -5.55
CA GLY A 11 2.22 -3.80 -4.78
C GLY A 11 2.36 -2.29 -4.64
N MET A 12 3.55 -1.83 -4.28
CA MET A 12 3.86 -0.40 -4.17
C MET A 12 3.64 0.33 -5.50
N GLU A 13 4.14 -0.22 -6.60
CA GLU A 13 3.99 0.39 -7.93
C GLU A 13 2.53 0.37 -8.39
N ALA A 14 1.76 -0.68 -8.07
CA ALA A 14 0.34 -0.74 -8.34
C ALA A 14 -0.45 0.35 -7.59
N ARG A 15 -0.09 0.61 -6.32
CA ARG A 15 -0.67 1.71 -5.54
C ARG A 15 -0.34 3.07 -6.16
N LYS A 16 0.93 3.31 -6.52
CA LYS A 16 1.36 4.55 -7.19
C LYS A 16 0.68 4.76 -8.54
N ALA A 17 0.39 3.68 -9.25
CA ALA A 17 -0.38 3.70 -10.49
C ALA A 17 -1.89 3.94 -10.27
N GLY A 18 -2.36 4.04 -9.02
CA GLY A 18 -3.77 4.24 -8.68
C GLY A 18 -4.64 2.99 -8.89
N GLN A 19 -4.03 1.80 -8.93
CA GLN A 19 -4.77 0.54 -9.04
C GLN A 19 -5.47 0.19 -7.71
N LEU A 20 -6.41 -0.73 -7.78
CA LEU A 20 -7.13 -1.24 -6.61
C LEU A 20 -6.43 -2.48 -6.06
N SER A 21 -6.67 -2.79 -4.78
CA SER A 21 -6.14 -4.02 -4.15
C SER A 21 -6.64 -5.32 -4.83
N HIS A 22 -7.78 -5.27 -5.52
CA HIS A 22 -8.30 -6.39 -6.33
C HIS A 22 -7.52 -6.60 -7.64
N SER A 23 -6.60 -5.69 -8.01
CA SER A 23 -5.65 -5.88 -9.10
C SER A 23 -4.47 -6.79 -8.72
N ASN A 24 -4.44 -7.29 -7.48
CA ASN A 24 -3.48 -8.28 -7.03
C ASN A 24 -3.62 -9.57 -7.88
N PRO A 25 -2.57 -9.97 -8.63
CA PRO A 25 -2.64 -11.15 -9.49
C PRO A 25 -2.45 -12.47 -8.74
N TYR A 26 -2.10 -12.42 -7.45
CA TYR A 26 -1.79 -13.59 -6.63
C TYR A 26 -3.03 -14.15 -5.94
N GLU A 27 -3.04 -15.47 -5.70
CA GLU A 27 -4.14 -16.12 -4.99
C GLU A 27 -4.31 -15.54 -3.58
N ALA A 28 -5.57 -15.24 -3.22
CA ALA A 28 -5.89 -14.69 -1.92
C ALA A 28 -5.52 -15.69 -0.81
N GLY A 29 -4.76 -15.21 0.19
CA GLY A 29 -4.25 -16.03 1.29
C GLY A 29 -2.89 -16.68 1.03
N SER A 30 -2.32 -16.55 -0.17
CA SER A 30 -0.93 -16.95 -0.43
C SER A 30 0.07 -15.93 0.10
N GLN A 31 1.27 -16.39 0.43
CA GLN A 31 2.38 -15.52 0.87
C GLN A 31 2.66 -14.40 -0.14
N GLN A 32 2.62 -14.71 -1.44
CA GLN A 32 2.81 -13.72 -2.50
C GLN A 32 1.75 -12.60 -2.49
N SER A 33 0.49 -12.96 -2.20
CA SER A 33 -0.58 -11.98 -2.04
C SER A 33 -0.36 -11.13 -0.78
N ALA A 34 0.16 -11.71 0.30
CA ALA A 34 0.45 -10.96 1.52
C ALA A 34 1.58 -9.95 1.30
N ASP A 35 2.67 -10.37 0.67
CA ASP A 35 3.79 -9.50 0.30
C ASP A 35 3.36 -8.36 -0.64
N TRP A 36 2.54 -8.66 -1.65
CA TRP A 36 2.01 -7.64 -2.57
C TRP A 36 1.11 -6.63 -1.85
N LEU A 37 0.22 -7.10 -0.98
CA LEU A 37 -0.66 -6.21 -0.21
C LEU A 37 0.11 -5.33 0.77
N ASP A 38 1.14 -5.88 1.42
CA ASP A 38 2.03 -5.12 2.32
C ASP A 38 2.67 -3.93 1.58
N GLY A 39 3.21 -4.18 0.39
CA GLY A 39 3.76 -3.13 -0.47
C GLY A 39 2.71 -2.15 -1.01
N PHE A 40 1.52 -2.64 -1.36
CA PHE A 40 0.40 -1.81 -1.82
C PHE A 40 -0.09 -0.83 -0.76
N THR A 41 -0.01 -1.21 0.52
CA THR A 41 -0.36 -0.35 1.66
C THR A 41 0.83 0.41 2.25
N TYR A 42 2.04 0.19 1.74
CA TYR A 42 3.27 0.75 2.31
C TYR A 42 3.31 2.29 2.31
N ASP A 43 2.81 2.89 1.23
CA ASP A 43 2.77 4.35 1.04
C ASP A 43 1.39 4.92 1.37
N GLU A 44 0.53 4.19 2.11
CA GLU A 44 -0.60 4.87 2.74
C GLU A 44 0.01 5.89 3.71
N PRO A 45 -0.09 7.22 3.42
CA PRO A 45 0.35 8.19 4.39
C PRO A 45 -0.38 7.84 5.66
N GLU A 46 0.37 7.66 6.75
CA GLU A 46 -0.20 7.61 8.09
C GLU A 46 -1.31 8.65 8.09
N GLN A 47 -2.54 8.24 8.37
CA GLN A 47 -3.76 9.05 8.29
C GLN A 47 -3.70 10.32 9.18
N ASN A 48 -2.53 10.64 9.73
CA ASN A 48 -2.12 11.89 10.30
C ASN A 48 -1.73 12.92 9.23
N VAL A 49 -2.61 13.11 8.22
CA VAL A 49 -2.72 14.44 7.63
C VAL A 49 -3.30 15.27 8.77
N ASP A 50 -2.42 15.92 9.52
CA ASP A 50 -2.75 17.04 10.41
C ASP A 50 -3.57 18.00 9.54
N ARG A 51 -4.90 17.86 9.62
CA ARG A 51 -5.82 18.80 9.00
C ARG A 51 -5.55 20.07 9.81
N PRO A 52 -5.02 21.15 9.23
CA PRO A 52 -5.07 22.41 9.93
C PRO A 52 -6.56 22.71 10.13
N GLU A 53 -7.04 22.57 11.37
CA GLU A 53 -8.32 23.11 11.78
C GLU A 53 -8.33 24.56 11.29
N PRO A 54 -9.26 24.98 10.41
CA PRO A 54 -9.37 26.38 10.10
C PRO A 54 -9.67 27.08 11.42
N SER A 55 -8.72 27.87 11.90
CA SER A 55 -8.93 28.79 13.00
C SER A 55 -10.00 29.77 12.53
N GLU A 56 -11.26 29.55 12.94
CA GLU A 56 -12.31 30.55 12.84
C GLU A 56 -12.13 31.53 14.02
N GLY A 57 -12.07 32.82 13.68
CA GLY A 57 -11.67 33.92 14.56
C GLY A 57 -12.77 34.53 15.41
#